data_AF-A0AAW5JRZ6-F1
#
_entry.id   AF-A0AAW5JRZ6-F1
#
_cell.length_a   1.000
_cell.length_b   1.000
_cell.length_c   1.000
_cell.angle_alpha   90.00
_cell.angle_beta   90.00
_cell.angle_gamma   90.00
#
_symmetry.space_group_name_H-M   'P 1'
#
loop_
_entity.id
_entity.type
_entity.pdbx_description
1 polymer ?
#
loop_
_entity_poly.entity_id
_entity_poly.type
_entity_poly.pdbx_seq_one_letter_code
_entity_poly.pdbx_strand_id
1 'polypeptide(L)'
;MRALYCLSFGRKKEYVETDFKPVEYQLGTALITFLSTDFDRLRAKLRGRQTPMMENAAITEVKNELIAAHPFLERFVQSLFFEENLSDAFDKRLSGFEKLQKEFSAFVDTVLLLDCSDLNAKQRLALYMSRDFQIATKIAGLNQKMRAERKMYVDERNYDPVLIADRITEPPKSVRFARIEGSDDLGAMLLTELLEMVEQGIELKKCEYCHRYFIPFSSKALYCDRLVGNTGKSCKELAIKEKYEKKIAADNGLKLIRQRIKTYDMRVRRTPAIYTDAEFQTWKAQAEDARDHYVNGELTYEELDTLTQLPKKNGEK
;
A
#
# COMPACT_ATOMS: atom_id res chain seq x y z
N MET A 1 3.26 12.09 32.94
CA MET A 1 3.79 11.18 31.90
C MET A 1 3.50 11.81 30.54
N ARG A 2 4.50 11.83 29.65
CA ARG A 2 4.35 12.25 28.25
C ARG A 2 3.40 11.29 27.53
N ALA A 3 2.62 11.77 26.57
CA ALA A 3 1.75 10.89 25.80
C ALA A 3 2.57 9.88 24.98
N LEU A 4 2.01 8.67 24.79
CA LEU A 4 2.70 7.57 24.09
C LEU A 4 2.99 7.88 22.61
N TYR A 5 1.99 8.40 21.91
CA TYR A 5 2.09 8.84 20.52
C TYR A 5 2.12 10.36 20.52
N CYS A 6 3.01 10.96 19.73
CA CYS A 6 3.16 12.40 19.63
C CYS A 6 3.50 12.78 18.19
N LEU A 7 2.66 13.62 17.58
CA LEU A 7 2.82 14.13 16.22
C LEU A 7 2.71 15.66 16.21
N SER A 8 3.33 16.30 15.23
CA SER A 8 2.95 17.65 14.83
C SER A 8 2.87 17.73 13.31
N PHE A 9 2.14 18.73 12.81
CA PHE A 9 1.82 18.81 11.39
C PHE A 9 2.29 20.14 10.80
N GLY A 10 2.78 20.06 9.57
CA GLY A 10 3.09 21.18 8.72
C GLY A 10 2.48 20.98 7.35
N ARG A 11 2.69 21.93 6.43
CA ARG A 11 2.15 21.84 5.07
C ARG A 11 2.68 20.59 4.36
N LYS A 12 1.80 19.60 4.15
CA LYS A 12 2.04 18.27 3.56
C LYS A 12 3.08 17.44 4.33
N LYS A 13 3.31 17.76 5.60
CA LYS A 13 4.35 17.14 6.43
C LYS A 13 3.77 16.73 7.78
N GLU A 14 4.27 15.61 8.29
CA GLU A 14 4.08 15.19 9.67
C GLU A 14 5.44 15.01 10.33
N TYR A 15 5.49 15.25 11.63
CA TYR A 15 6.70 15.16 12.44
C TYR A 15 6.42 14.20 13.58
N VAL A 16 7.05 13.03 13.52
CA VAL A 16 6.93 12.00 14.56
C VAL A 16 7.93 12.30 15.66
N GLU A 17 7.44 12.52 16.87
CA GLU A 17 8.28 12.82 18.01
C GLU A 17 9.02 11.57 18.52
N THR A 18 10.34 11.60 18.45
CA THR A 18 11.21 10.61 19.10
C THR A 18 11.79 11.17 20.40
N ASP A 19 12.55 10.36 21.12
CA ASP A 19 13.21 10.79 22.36
C ASP A 19 14.33 11.82 22.08
N PHE A 20 14.89 11.84 20.87
CA PHE A 20 16.00 12.72 20.50
C PHE A 20 15.57 13.93 19.67
N LYS A 21 14.98 13.68 18.50
CA LYS A 21 14.53 14.73 17.57
C LYS A 21 13.33 14.25 16.75
N PRO A 22 12.45 15.15 16.30
CA PRO A 22 11.36 14.75 15.43
C PRO A 22 11.90 14.24 14.10
N VAL A 23 11.26 13.21 13.58
CA VAL A 23 11.53 12.69 12.24
C VAL A 23 10.44 13.20 11.31
N GLU A 24 10.85 13.88 10.24
CA GLU A 24 9.94 14.42 9.23
C GLU A 24 9.51 13.32 8.25
N TYR A 25 8.21 13.24 8.00
CA TYR A 25 7.59 12.42 6.99
C TYR A 25 6.62 13.25 6.15
N GLN A 26 6.20 12.70 5.01
CA GLN A 26 5.05 13.23 4.30
C GLN A 26 3.79 12.97 5.12
N LEU A 27 2.91 13.97 5.25
CA LEU A 27 1.65 13.81 5.99
C LEU A 27 0.82 12.64 5.41
N GLY A 28 0.41 11.71 6.27
CA GLY A 28 -0.27 10.47 5.92
C GLY A 28 0.63 9.24 5.91
N THR A 29 1.94 9.38 6.19
CA THR A 29 2.87 8.25 6.13
C THR A 29 2.63 7.27 7.28
N ALA A 30 2.39 7.76 8.50
CA ALA A 30 2.06 6.91 9.63
C ALA A 30 0.74 6.15 9.40
N LEU A 31 -0.31 6.83 8.93
CA LEU A 31 -1.59 6.20 8.57
C LEU A 31 -1.42 5.15 7.46
N ILE A 32 -0.77 5.48 6.35
CA ILE A 32 -0.57 4.53 5.24
C ILE A 32 0.27 3.34 5.70
N THR A 33 1.30 3.57 6.50
CA THR A 33 2.15 2.49 7.04
C THR A 33 1.34 1.58 7.94
N PHE A 34 0.56 2.14 8.86
CA PHE A 34 -0.35 1.38 9.71
C PHE A 34 -1.33 0.55 8.87
N LEU A 35 -2.01 1.15 7.89
CA LEU A 35 -2.96 0.46 7.01
C LEU A 35 -2.31 -0.58 6.09
N SER A 36 -1.03 -0.43 5.76
CA SER A 36 -0.28 -1.33 4.88
C SER A 36 0.45 -2.45 5.64
N THR A 37 0.45 -2.41 6.96
CA THR A 37 1.13 -3.41 7.80
C THR A 37 0.29 -4.68 7.87
N ASP A 38 0.92 -5.82 7.59
CA ASP A 38 0.27 -7.13 7.60
C ASP A 38 0.26 -7.70 9.03
N PHE A 39 -0.68 -7.22 9.86
CA PHE A 39 -0.80 -7.66 11.25
C PHE A 39 -1.21 -9.14 11.37
N ASP A 40 -1.99 -9.66 10.42
CA ASP A 40 -2.36 -11.08 10.37
C ASP A 40 -1.11 -11.96 10.27
N ARG A 41 -0.19 -11.64 9.34
CA ARG A 41 1.09 -12.33 9.22
C ARG A 41 1.95 -12.21 10.48
N LEU A 42 2.01 -11.02 11.07
CA LEU A 42 2.78 -10.80 12.30
C LEU A 42 2.21 -11.65 13.46
N ARG A 43 0.89 -11.74 13.60
CA ARG A 43 0.25 -12.63 14.58
C ARG A 43 0.45 -14.10 14.29
N ALA A 44 0.45 -14.51 13.01
CA ALA A 44 0.74 -15.88 12.65
C ALA A 44 2.15 -16.32 13.12
N LYS A 45 3.15 -15.45 13.02
CA LYS A 45 4.50 -15.69 13.58
C LYS A 45 4.46 -15.89 15.10
N LEU A 46 3.60 -15.16 15.79
CA LEU A 46 3.38 -15.32 17.23
C LEU A 46 2.65 -16.63 17.54
N ARG A 47 1.71 -17.10 16.73
CA ARG A 47 0.95 -18.33 17.05
C ARG A 47 1.72 -19.64 16.81
N GLY A 48 2.74 -19.64 15.95
CA GLY A 48 3.53 -20.84 15.60
C GLY A 48 4.48 -21.38 16.69
N ARG A 49 4.23 -21.09 17.98
CA ARG A 49 5.16 -21.32 19.08
C ARG A 49 4.94 -22.66 19.78
N GLN A 50 6.03 -23.35 20.14
CA GLN A 50 5.99 -24.56 20.97
C GLN A 50 6.84 -24.45 22.26
N THR A 51 7.72 -23.44 22.38
CA THR A 51 8.63 -23.27 23.54
C THR A 51 8.84 -21.79 23.91
N PRO A 52 9.21 -21.46 25.17
CA PRO A 52 9.50 -20.08 25.59
C PRO A 52 10.64 -19.39 24.83
N MET A 53 11.66 -20.15 24.39
CA MET A 53 12.76 -19.60 23.60
C MET A 53 12.29 -19.16 22.20
N MET A 54 11.46 -19.98 21.54
CA MET A 54 10.86 -19.63 20.24
C MET A 54 9.92 -18.43 20.36
N GLU A 55 9.22 -18.32 21.48
CA GLU A 55 8.33 -17.20 21.77
C GLU A 55 9.07 -15.86 21.87
N ASN A 56 10.17 -15.81 22.63
CA ASN A 56 11.00 -14.62 22.76
C ASN A 56 11.66 -14.22 21.43
N ALA A 57 12.09 -15.20 20.63
CA ALA A 57 12.63 -14.96 19.29
C ALA A 57 11.58 -14.35 18.35
N ALA A 58 10.38 -14.93 18.29
CA ALA A 58 9.28 -14.43 17.47
C ALA A 58 8.84 -13.02 17.89
N ILE A 59 8.76 -12.75 19.20
CA ILE A 59 8.47 -11.41 19.72
C ILE A 59 9.54 -10.42 19.25
N THR A 60 10.81 -10.78 19.36
CA THR A 60 11.93 -9.91 18.93
C THR A 60 11.87 -9.63 17.43
N GLU A 61 11.59 -10.63 16.61
CA GLU A 61 11.42 -10.48 15.16
C GLU A 61 10.27 -9.52 14.83
N VAL A 62 9.08 -9.74 15.40
CA VAL A 62 7.91 -8.88 15.17
C VAL A 62 8.16 -7.45 15.66
N LYS A 63 8.82 -7.26 16.80
CA LYS A 63 9.24 -5.94 17.29
C LYS A 63 10.14 -5.24 16.26
N ASN A 64 11.17 -5.93 15.77
CA ASN A 64 12.10 -5.37 14.78
C ASN A 64 11.39 -5.00 13.48
N GLU A 65 10.45 -5.83 13.01
CA GLU A 65 9.67 -5.52 11.80
C GLU A 65 8.79 -4.27 11.97
N LEU A 66 8.13 -4.12 13.12
CA LEU A 66 7.30 -2.95 13.40
C LEU A 66 8.14 -1.67 13.53
N ILE A 67 9.28 -1.74 14.22
CA ILE A 67 10.23 -0.62 14.38
C ILE A 67 10.79 -0.20 13.01
N ALA A 68 11.18 -1.17 12.18
CA ALA A 68 11.70 -0.92 10.85
C ALA A 68 10.65 -0.33 9.89
N ALA A 69 9.36 -0.61 10.11
CA ALA A 69 8.29 -0.07 9.30
C ALA A 69 8.08 1.43 9.55
N HIS A 70 7.97 1.86 10.81
CA HIS A 70 7.84 3.28 11.17
C HIS A 70 8.10 3.53 12.67
N PRO A 71 8.76 4.64 13.07
CA PRO A 71 8.96 5.00 14.48
C PRO A 71 7.65 5.11 15.29
N PHE A 72 6.54 5.40 14.62
CA PHE A 72 5.22 5.42 15.23
C PHE A 72 4.80 4.05 15.81
N LEU A 73 5.21 2.96 15.18
CA LEU A 73 4.92 1.60 15.63
C LEU A 73 5.89 1.11 16.72
N GLU A 74 7.04 1.76 16.88
CA GLU A 74 7.97 1.50 17.99
C GLU A 74 7.31 1.82 19.34
N ARG A 75 6.58 2.93 19.44
CA ARG A 75 5.90 3.33 20.69
C ARG A 75 4.88 2.28 21.15
N PHE A 76 4.22 1.60 20.22
CA PHE A 76 3.38 0.44 20.55
C PHE A 76 4.18 -0.66 21.24
N VAL A 77 5.34 -1.04 20.68
CA VAL A 77 6.23 -2.06 21.26
C VAL A 77 6.67 -1.66 22.67
N GLN A 78 7.01 -0.39 22.88
CA GLN A 78 7.45 0.12 24.18
C GLN A 78 6.34 0.01 25.25
N SER A 79 5.08 0.17 24.88
CA SER A 79 3.96 0.08 25.84
C SER A 79 3.70 -1.32 26.39
N LEU A 80 4.37 -2.35 25.87
CA LEU A 80 4.22 -3.75 26.28
C LEU A 80 5.32 -4.21 27.26
N PHE A 81 6.26 -3.34 27.65
CA PHE A 81 7.43 -3.74 28.46
C PHE A 81 7.11 -4.35 29.83
N PHE A 82 5.93 -4.07 30.39
CA PHE A 82 5.55 -4.49 31.75
C PHE A 82 4.51 -5.62 31.78
N GLU A 83 4.22 -6.24 30.65
CA GLU A 83 3.22 -7.32 30.55
C GLU A 83 3.80 -8.66 31.02
N GLU A 84 3.12 -9.32 31.96
CA GLU A 84 3.53 -10.62 32.51
C GLU A 84 3.55 -11.71 31.43
N ASN A 85 2.51 -11.72 30.59
CA ASN A 85 2.46 -12.56 29.40
C ASN A 85 2.56 -11.68 28.15
N LEU A 86 3.80 -11.35 27.81
CA LEU A 86 4.14 -10.48 26.70
C LEU A 86 3.54 -10.96 25.37
N SER A 87 3.46 -12.28 25.19
CA SER A 87 2.99 -12.94 23.99
C SER A 87 1.49 -12.76 23.75
N ASP A 88 0.68 -13.05 24.76
CA ASP A 88 -0.77 -12.86 24.72
C ASP A 88 -1.12 -11.38 24.62
N ALA A 89 -0.39 -10.52 25.35
CA ALA A 89 -0.56 -9.08 25.25
C ALA A 89 -0.27 -8.57 23.83
N PHE A 90 0.76 -9.10 23.17
CA PHE A 90 1.09 -8.78 21.79
C PHE A 90 -0.02 -9.23 20.83
N ASP A 91 -0.46 -10.49 20.89
CA ASP A 91 -1.52 -11.00 20.00
C ASP A 91 -2.83 -10.23 20.18
N LYS A 92 -3.24 -9.99 21.43
CA LYS A 92 -4.45 -9.22 21.75
C LYS A 92 -4.38 -7.82 21.14
N ARG A 93 -3.23 -7.15 21.24
CA ARG A 93 -3.11 -5.77 20.75
C ARG A 93 -3.01 -5.69 19.23
N LEU A 94 -2.31 -6.63 18.59
CA LEU A 94 -2.33 -6.76 17.13
C LEU A 94 -3.74 -7.07 16.60
N SER A 95 -4.53 -7.88 17.31
CA SER A 95 -5.95 -8.10 16.97
C SER A 95 -6.78 -6.82 17.03
N GLY A 96 -6.48 -5.94 17.99
CA GLY A 96 -7.08 -4.62 18.08
C GLY A 96 -6.70 -3.75 16.88
N PHE A 97 -5.45 -3.88 16.40
CA PHE A 97 -4.99 -3.15 15.21
C PHE A 97 -5.66 -3.61 13.93
N GLU A 98 -5.94 -4.90 13.73
CA GLU A 98 -6.72 -5.39 12.59
C GLU A 98 -8.12 -4.77 12.56
N LYS A 99 -8.79 -4.72 13.72
CA LYS A 99 -10.10 -4.06 13.82
C LYS A 99 -9.99 -2.58 13.46
N LEU A 100 -8.98 -1.91 14.00
CA LEU A 100 -8.71 -0.50 13.72
C LEU A 100 -8.41 -0.28 12.23
N GLN A 101 -7.62 -1.15 11.58
CA GLN A 101 -7.33 -1.09 10.15
C GLN A 101 -8.61 -1.16 9.30
N LYS A 102 -9.58 -2.01 9.67
CA LYS A 102 -10.86 -2.11 8.97
C LYS A 102 -11.66 -0.81 9.10
N GLU A 103 -11.75 -0.27 10.31
CA GLU A 103 -12.45 1.00 10.57
C GLU A 103 -11.82 2.17 9.79
N PHE A 104 -10.49 2.29 9.83
CA PHE A 104 -9.77 3.34 9.11
C PHE A 104 -9.77 3.14 7.60
N SER A 105 -9.73 1.90 7.10
CA SER A 105 -9.86 1.62 5.66
C SER A 105 -11.22 2.08 5.14
N ALA A 106 -12.31 1.81 5.85
CA ALA A 106 -13.64 2.27 5.47
C ALA A 106 -13.73 3.81 5.45
N PHE A 107 -13.11 4.47 6.44
CA PHE A 107 -13.00 5.93 6.45
C PHE A 107 -12.24 6.43 5.23
N VAL A 108 -11.02 5.92 5.00
CA VAL A 108 -10.16 6.32 3.89
C VAL A 108 -10.87 6.13 2.55
N ASP A 109 -11.47 4.96 2.34
CA ASP A 109 -12.20 4.64 1.11
C ASP A 109 -13.36 5.61 0.85
N THR A 110 -14.01 6.11 1.90
CA THR A 110 -15.16 7.02 1.77
C THR A 110 -14.73 8.48 1.63
N VAL A 111 -13.68 8.90 2.32
CA VAL A 111 -13.35 10.33 2.49
C VAL A 111 -12.13 10.76 1.69
N LEU A 112 -11.07 9.96 1.70
CA LEU A 112 -9.76 10.33 1.17
C LEU A 112 -9.44 9.69 -0.18
N LEU A 113 -10.11 8.61 -0.56
CA LEU A 113 -9.86 7.94 -1.82
C LEU A 113 -10.30 8.83 -2.99
N LEU A 114 -9.37 9.10 -3.90
CA LEU A 114 -9.60 9.89 -5.09
C LEU A 114 -10.59 9.15 -5.99
N ASP A 115 -11.79 9.71 -6.13
CA ASP A 115 -12.88 9.17 -6.93
C ASP A 115 -13.22 10.11 -8.11
N CYS A 116 -14.23 9.72 -8.89
CA CYS A 116 -14.75 10.55 -9.99
C CYS A 116 -15.85 11.52 -9.53
N SER A 117 -16.06 11.69 -8.22
CA SER A 117 -17.06 12.64 -7.71
C SER A 117 -16.53 14.06 -7.74
N ASP A 118 -17.43 15.03 -7.89
CA ASP A 118 -17.11 16.46 -7.82
C ASP A 118 -16.89 16.96 -6.37
N LEU A 119 -16.89 16.05 -5.39
CA LEU A 119 -16.77 16.39 -3.97
C LEU A 119 -15.30 16.35 -3.52
N ASN A 120 -14.87 17.34 -2.76
CA ASN A 120 -13.58 17.30 -2.08
C ASN A 120 -13.66 16.50 -0.75
N ALA A 121 -12.49 16.12 -0.22
CA ALA A 121 -12.39 15.35 1.03
C ALA A 121 -13.16 15.96 2.21
N LYS A 122 -13.22 17.30 2.35
CA LYS A 122 -13.96 17.97 3.44
C LYS A 122 -15.46 17.77 3.30
N GLN A 123 -15.98 17.87 2.08
CA GLN A 123 -17.38 17.61 1.78
C GLN A 123 -17.73 16.12 1.97
N ARG A 124 -16.86 15.21 1.51
CA ARG A 124 -17.04 13.77 1.73
C ARG A 124 -17.06 13.44 3.24
N LEU A 125 -16.18 14.06 4.03
CA LEU A 125 -16.16 13.91 5.49
C LEU A 125 -17.48 14.36 6.14
N ALA A 126 -17.98 15.54 5.79
CA ALA A 126 -19.23 16.06 6.35
C ALA A 126 -20.42 15.12 6.06
N LEU A 127 -20.50 14.59 4.83
CA LEU A 127 -21.52 13.61 4.46
C LEU A 127 -21.34 12.28 5.20
N TYR A 128 -20.10 11.82 5.37
CA TYR A 128 -19.80 10.59 6.10
C TYR A 128 -20.24 10.68 7.56
N MET A 129 -19.89 11.76 8.25
CA MET A 129 -20.33 12.03 9.63
C MET A 129 -21.85 12.16 9.76
N SER A 130 -22.52 12.68 8.72
CA SER A 130 -23.99 12.80 8.73
C SER A 130 -24.70 11.45 8.60
N ARG A 131 -24.03 10.45 8.01
CA ARG A 131 -24.58 9.10 7.78
C ARG A 131 -24.15 8.09 8.85
N ASP A 132 -22.96 8.28 9.42
CA ASP A 132 -22.38 7.42 10.44
C ASP A 132 -22.21 8.17 11.78
N PHE A 133 -23.18 7.96 12.66
CA PHE A 133 -23.19 8.55 14.01
C PHE A 133 -22.01 8.07 14.87
N GLN A 134 -21.49 6.86 14.66
CA GLN A 134 -20.35 6.34 15.42
C GLN A 134 -19.07 7.09 15.06
N ILE A 135 -18.85 7.35 13.77
CA ILE A 135 -17.73 8.17 13.30
C ILE A 135 -17.86 9.61 13.81
N ALA A 136 -19.06 10.21 13.72
CA ALA A 136 -19.30 11.55 14.25
C ALA A 136 -18.97 11.65 15.75
N THR A 137 -19.40 10.65 16.53
CA THR A 137 -19.13 10.57 17.97
C THR A 137 -17.63 10.40 18.27
N LYS A 138 -16.92 9.55 17.51
CA LYS A 138 -15.47 9.37 17.66
C LYS A 138 -14.71 10.67 17.41
N ILE A 139 -15.05 11.40 16.33
CA ILE A 139 -14.44 12.70 16.02
C ILE A 139 -14.74 13.72 17.11
N ALA A 140 -16.00 13.83 17.56
CA ALA A 140 -16.38 14.75 18.62
C ALA A 140 -15.67 14.45 19.95
N GLY A 141 -15.40 13.19 20.25
CA GLY A 141 -14.70 12.75 21.46
C GLY A 141 -13.17 12.84 21.41
N LEU A 142 -12.57 13.25 20.30
CA LEU A 142 -11.11 13.32 20.16
C LEU A 142 -10.45 14.21 21.22
N ASN A 143 -11.05 15.35 21.53
CA ASN A 143 -10.53 16.29 22.53
C ASN A 143 -10.36 15.67 23.93
N GLN A 144 -11.07 14.59 24.25
CA GLN A 144 -10.93 13.87 25.53
C GLN A 144 -9.73 12.92 25.54
N LYS A 145 -9.26 12.50 24.37
CA LYS A 145 -8.14 11.57 24.18
C LYS A 145 -6.85 12.25 23.74
N MET A 146 -6.95 13.46 23.22
CA MET A 146 -5.84 14.24 22.71
C MET A 146 -5.36 15.26 23.75
N ARG A 147 -4.04 15.50 23.75
CA ARG A 147 -3.37 16.48 24.60
C ARG A 147 -2.53 17.38 23.72
N ALA A 148 -2.46 18.66 24.03
CA ALA A 148 -1.53 19.57 23.39
C ALA A 148 -0.32 19.80 24.31
N GLU A 149 0.86 19.44 23.84
CA GLU A 149 2.13 19.68 24.52
C GLU A 149 2.88 20.81 23.82
N ARG A 150 3.65 21.59 24.58
CA ARG A 150 4.62 22.54 24.04
C ARG A 150 6.01 21.98 24.29
N LYS A 151 6.79 21.77 23.22
CA LYS A 151 8.20 21.39 23.35
C LYS A 151 9.12 22.49 22.89
N MET A 152 10.25 22.56 23.57
CA MET A 152 11.38 23.39 23.20
C MET A 152 12.41 22.49 22.55
N TYR A 153 12.99 22.96 21.45
CA TYR A 153 14.12 22.32 20.81
C TYR A 153 15.30 23.26 20.83
N VAL A 154 16.44 22.70 21.19
CA VAL A 154 17.71 23.41 21.27
C VAL A 154 18.67 22.68 20.35
N ASP A 155 19.21 23.40 19.37
CA ASP A 155 20.10 22.84 18.35
C ASP A 155 19.50 21.56 17.70
N GLU A 156 18.21 21.70 17.33
CA GLU A 156 17.36 20.68 16.71
C GLU A 156 17.03 19.44 17.57
N ARG A 157 17.49 19.39 18.82
CA ARG A 157 17.22 18.30 19.75
C ARG A 157 16.12 18.68 20.72
N ASN A 158 15.33 17.69 21.11
CA ASN A 158 14.36 17.85 22.18
C ASN A 158 15.09 18.30 23.45
N TYR A 159 14.57 19.31 24.13
CA TYR A 159 15.14 19.86 25.35
C TYR A 159 14.14 19.72 26.49
N ASP A 160 14.47 18.87 27.47
CA ASP A 160 13.76 18.79 28.74
C ASP A 160 14.65 19.29 29.88
N PRO A 161 14.43 20.52 30.38
CA PRO A 161 15.27 21.10 31.44
C PRO A 161 15.25 20.30 32.76
N VAL A 162 14.28 19.40 32.93
CA VAL A 162 14.22 18.51 34.09
C VAL A 162 15.28 17.41 34.01
N LEU A 163 15.66 16.98 32.80
CA LEU A 163 16.68 15.96 32.59
C LEU A 163 18.08 16.58 32.72
N ILE A 164 18.90 16.03 33.61
CA ILE A 164 20.28 16.49 33.81
C ILE A 164 21.07 16.43 32.50
N ALA A 165 20.82 15.41 31.68
CA ALA A 165 21.46 15.20 30.38
C ALA A 165 21.21 16.33 29.37
N ASP A 166 20.12 17.08 29.53
CA ASP A 166 19.74 18.14 28.60
C ASP A 166 20.22 19.52 29.05
N ARG A 167 20.88 19.66 30.21
CA ARG A 167 21.36 20.95 30.71
C ARG A 167 22.35 21.59 29.74
N ILE A 168 22.14 22.88 29.47
CA ILE A 168 22.95 23.67 28.53
C ILE A 168 23.94 24.53 29.32
N THR A 169 25.22 24.51 28.92
CA THR A 169 26.29 25.31 29.53
C THR A 169 26.77 26.46 28.66
N GLU A 170 26.53 26.40 27.35
CA GLU A 170 26.91 27.42 26.36
C GLU A 170 25.66 27.97 25.65
N PRO A 171 25.65 29.24 25.20
CA PRO A 171 24.53 29.78 24.44
C PRO A 171 24.20 28.92 23.20
N PRO A 172 22.96 28.45 23.04
CA PRO A 172 22.60 27.57 21.93
C PRO A 172 22.56 28.33 20.60
N LYS A 173 22.85 27.63 19.49
CA LYS A 173 22.84 28.23 18.15
C LYS A 173 21.42 28.49 17.66
N SER A 174 20.49 27.64 18.06
CA SER A 174 19.08 27.73 17.68
C SER A 174 18.16 27.27 18.80
N VAL A 175 17.04 27.97 18.93
CA VAL A 175 15.95 27.61 19.85
C VAL A 175 14.64 27.74 19.09
N ARG A 176 13.82 26.69 19.12
CA ARG A 176 12.44 26.75 18.59
C ARG A 176 11.46 26.14 19.58
N PHE A 177 10.25 26.67 19.58
CA PHE A 177 9.11 26.06 20.25
C PHE A 177 8.22 25.39 19.20
N ALA A 178 7.66 24.24 19.53
CA ALA A 178 6.60 23.63 18.74
C ALA A 178 5.43 23.20 19.60
N ARG A 179 4.24 23.25 19.01
CA ARG A 179 3.04 22.64 19.54
C ARG A 179 2.95 21.22 18.98
N ILE A 180 2.75 20.27 19.87
CA ILE A 180 2.68 18.84 19.55
C ILE A 180 1.35 18.33 20.07
N GLU A 181 0.78 17.41 19.31
CA GLU A 181 -0.43 16.71 19.67
C GLU A 181 -0.05 15.31 20.14
N GLY A 182 -0.55 14.92 21.31
CA GLY A 182 -0.21 13.69 21.99
C GLY A 182 -1.43 12.87 22.37
N SER A 183 -1.34 11.55 22.29
CA SER A 183 -2.35 10.63 22.83
C SER A 183 -1.73 9.31 23.27
N ASP A 184 -2.37 8.66 24.24
CA ASP A 184 -2.09 7.28 24.62
C ASP A 184 -2.95 6.28 23.82
N ASP A 185 -3.91 6.78 23.04
CA ASP A 185 -4.81 6.00 22.18
C ASP A 185 -4.34 6.12 20.71
N LEU A 186 -3.89 5.00 20.14
CA LEU A 186 -3.43 4.93 18.76
C LEU A 186 -4.50 5.37 17.76
N GLY A 187 -5.75 4.97 17.98
CA GLY A 187 -6.87 5.32 17.11
C GLY A 187 -7.16 6.81 17.15
N ALA A 188 -7.06 7.46 18.32
CA ALA A 188 -7.19 8.90 18.42
C ALA A 188 -6.08 9.63 17.65
N MET A 189 -4.84 9.17 17.75
CA MET A 189 -3.72 9.77 17.03
C MET A 189 -3.85 9.61 15.51
N LEU A 190 -4.14 8.39 15.02
CA LEU A 190 -4.36 8.13 13.60
C LEU A 190 -5.56 8.90 13.04
N LEU A 191 -6.63 9.06 13.83
CA LEU A 191 -7.79 9.86 13.41
C LEU A 191 -7.44 11.34 13.33
N THR A 192 -6.58 11.83 14.21
CA THR A 192 -6.07 13.22 14.16
C THR A 192 -5.24 13.46 12.89
N GLU A 193 -4.28 12.56 12.58
CA GLU A 193 -3.52 12.61 11.32
C GLU A 193 -4.45 12.58 10.10
N LEU A 194 -5.46 11.72 10.13
CA LEU A 194 -6.44 11.62 9.05
C LEU A 194 -7.21 12.93 8.86
N LEU A 195 -7.69 13.55 9.94
CA LEU A 195 -8.39 14.84 9.86
C LEU A 195 -7.48 15.96 9.34
N GLU A 196 -6.20 15.94 9.70
CA GLU A 196 -5.19 16.85 9.15
C GLU A 196 -5.02 16.63 7.63
N MET A 197 -4.99 15.38 7.16
CA MET A 197 -4.97 15.07 5.72
C MET A 197 -6.19 15.66 5.00
N VAL A 198 -7.39 15.53 5.59
CA VAL A 198 -8.63 16.12 5.06
C VAL A 198 -8.53 17.65 5.02
N GLU A 199 -8.03 18.26 6.09
CA GLU A 199 -7.87 19.71 6.18
C GLU A 199 -6.95 20.27 5.09
N GLN A 200 -5.84 19.57 4.85
CA GLN A 200 -4.84 19.96 3.85
C GLN A 200 -5.17 19.49 2.42
N GLY A 201 -6.27 18.76 2.24
CA GLY A 201 -6.71 18.26 0.92
C GLY A 201 -5.77 17.19 0.35
N ILE A 202 -5.18 16.35 1.19
CA ILE A 202 -4.41 15.19 0.76
C ILE A 202 -5.36 14.08 0.40
N GLU A 203 -5.24 13.56 -0.83
CA GLU A 203 -6.02 12.44 -1.32
C GLU A 203 -5.15 11.20 -1.50
N LEU A 204 -5.78 10.03 -1.50
CA LEU A 204 -5.15 8.73 -1.61
C LEU A 204 -5.65 7.97 -2.84
N LYS A 205 -4.85 7.01 -3.29
CA LYS A 205 -5.25 5.99 -4.27
C LYS A 205 -4.84 4.59 -3.80
N LYS A 206 -5.47 3.55 -4.34
CA LYS A 206 -4.99 2.17 -4.23
C LYS A 206 -4.07 1.86 -5.40
N CYS A 207 -2.88 1.34 -5.11
CA CYS A 207 -1.93 0.94 -6.14
C CYS A 207 -2.50 -0.23 -6.94
N GLU A 208 -2.52 -0.16 -8.28
CA GLU A 208 -3.03 -1.25 -9.12
C GLU A 208 -2.16 -2.52 -9.07
N TYR A 209 -0.91 -2.41 -8.61
CA TYR A 209 0.01 -3.56 -8.48
C TYR A 209 -0.08 -4.25 -7.12
N CYS A 210 0.05 -3.51 -6.02
CA CYS A 210 0.11 -4.07 -4.67
C CYS A 210 -1.16 -3.84 -3.83
N HIS A 211 -2.17 -3.17 -4.40
CA HIS A 211 -3.49 -2.90 -3.82
C HIS A 211 -3.54 -2.12 -2.51
N ARG A 212 -2.40 -1.65 -1.98
CA ARG A 212 -2.37 -0.81 -0.77
C ARG A 212 -2.38 0.68 -1.12
N TYR A 213 -2.79 1.50 -0.15
CA TYR A 213 -2.91 2.95 -0.29
C TYR A 213 -1.56 3.62 -0.58
N PHE A 214 -1.60 4.74 -1.29
CA PHE A 214 -0.49 5.67 -1.50
C PHE A 214 -1.00 7.08 -1.80
N ILE A 215 -0.17 8.09 -1.53
CA ILE A 215 -0.43 9.48 -1.93
C ILE A 215 0.05 9.65 -3.38
N PRO A 216 -0.84 9.94 -4.35
CA PRO A 216 -0.44 10.04 -5.74
C PRO A 216 0.27 11.37 -6.03
N PHE A 217 1.33 11.33 -6.84
CA PHE A 217 1.98 12.55 -7.34
C PHE A 217 1.08 13.34 -8.31
N SER A 218 0.15 12.66 -8.98
CA SER A 218 -0.86 13.27 -9.86
C SER A 218 -2.12 12.42 -9.91
N SER A 219 -3.24 13.00 -10.32
CA SER A 219 -4.50 12.26 -10.53
C SER A 219 -4.40 11.12 -11.55
N LYS A 220 -3.35 11.06 -12.37
CA LYS A 220 -3.10 9.97 -13.33
C LYS A 220 -2.22 8.85 -12.78
N ALA A 221 -1.65 9.00 -11.59
CA ALA A 221 -0.82 7.95 -11.00
C ALA A 221 -1.67 6.70 -10.68
N LEU A 222 -1.17 5.52 -11.08
CA LEU A 222 -1.81 4.21 -10.87
C LEU A 222 -0.99 3.30 -9.94
N TYR A 223 0.32 3.54 -9.84
CA TYR A 223 1.26 2.69 -9.10
C TYR A 223 2.03 3.52 -8.07
N CYS A 224 2.31 2.93 -6.90
CA CYS A 224 3.17 3.52 -5.88
C CYS A 224 4.65 3.21 -6.13
N ASP A 225 5.55 3.93 -5.45
CA ASP A 225 7.01 3.74 -5.58
C ASP A 225 7.60 2.74 -4.55
N ARG A 226 6.76 1.99 -3.83
CA ARG A 226 7.23 0.95 -2.88
C ARG A 226 7.98 -0.16 -3.60
N LEU A 227 9.12 -0.53 -3.03
CA LEU A 227 9.91 -1.68 -3.45
C LEU A 227 9.19 -3.00 -3.15
N VAL A 228 9.31 -3.95 -4.07
CA VAL A 228 8.65 -5.26 -3.97
C VAL A 228 9.68 -6.32 -3.60
N GLY A 229 9.58 -6.82 -2.36
CA GLY A 229 10.50 -7.83 -1.81
C GLY A 229 11.97 -7.42 -1.95
N ASN A 230 12.83 -8.37 -2.32
CA ASN A 230 14.26 -8.15 -2.52
C ASN A 230 14.63 -7.85 -3.97
N THR A 231 13.66 -7.52 -4.82
CA THR A 231 13.92 -7.29 -6.26
C THR A 231 14.67 -5.99 -6.55
N GLY A 232 14.70 -5.07 -5.58
CA GLY A 232 15.18 -3.70 -5.76
C GLY A 232 14.33 -2.85 -6.68
N LYS A 233 13.16 -3.35 -7.14
CA LYS A 233 12.26 -2.66 -8.07
C LYS A 233 10.98 -2.22 -7.38
N SER A 234 10.50 -1.06 -7.78
CA SER A 234 9.22 -0.50 -7.35
C SER A 234 8.02 -1.17 -8.05
N CYS A 235 6.84 -1.06 -7.45
CA CYS A 235 5.58 -1.49 -8.09
C CYS A 235 5.40 -0.85 -9.48
N LYS A 236 5.79 0.42 -9.62
CA LYS A 236 5.73 1.17 -10.88
C LYS A 236 6.65 0.58 -11.95
N GLU A 237 7.90 0.25 -11.60
CA GLU A 237 8.85 -0.35 -12.54
C GLU A 237 8.44 -1.76 -12.97
N LEU A 238 7.91 -2.56 -12.03
CA LEU A 238 7.40 -3.89 -12.33
C LEU A 238 6.19 -3.82 -13.26
N ALA A 239 5.23 -2.94 -12.99
CA ALA A 239 4.07 -2.76 -13.86
C ALA A 239 4.45 -2.31 -15.28
N ILE A 240 5.45 -1.42 -15.43
CA ILE A 240 5.97 -1.01 -16.74
C ILE A 240 6.60 -2.20 -17.47
N LYS A 241 7.41 -2.98 -16.76
CA LYS A 241 8.08 -4.17 -17.32
C LYS A 241 7.05 -5.21 -17.79
N GLU A 242 6.09 -5.57 -16.95
CA GLU A 242 5.04 -6.54 -17.29
C GLU A 242 4.20 -6.06 -18.47
N LYS A 243 3.86 -4.76 -18.53
CA LYS A 243 3.13 -4.20 -19.68
C LYS A 243 3.93 -4.28 -20.97
N TYR A 244 5.25 -4.05 -20.91
CA TYR A 244 6.14 -4.18 -22.05
C TYR A 244 6.27 -5.63 -22.51
N GLU A 245 6.44 -6.57 -21.59
CA GLU A 245 6.50 -8.02 -21.88
C GLU A 245 5.19 -8.51 -22.50
N LYS A 246 4.03 -8.12 -21.97
CA LYS A 246 2.72 -8.40 -22.55
C LYS A 246 2.59 -7.85 -23.97
N LYS A 247 3.10 -6.64 -24.24
CA LYS A 247 3.09 -6.05 -25.58
C LYS A 247 3.96 -6.83 -26.56
N ILE A 248 5.17 -7.23 -26.16
CA ILE A 248 6.06 -8.06 -27.00
C ILE A 248 5.39 -9.40 -27.31
N ALA A 249 4.81 -10.04 -26.30
CA ALA A 249 4.07 -11.28 -26.48
C ALA A 249 2.94 -11.07 -27.51
N ALA A 250 2.07 -10.09 -27.28
CA ALA A 250 1.00 -9.71 -28.21
C ALA A 250 1.52 -9.52 -29.66
N ASP A 251 2.60 -8.76 -29.84
CA ASP A 251 3.21 -8.54 -31.16
C ASP A 251 3.73 -9.83 -31.81
N ASN A 252 4.34 -10.73 -31.04
CA ASN A 252 4.82 -12.04 -31.51
C ASN A 252 3.67 -12.94 -31.97
N GLY A 253 2.60 -13.07 -31.18
CA GLY A 253 1.41 -13.84 -31.57
C GLY A 253 0.69 -13.23 -32.78
N LEU A 254 0.55 -11.90 -32.83
CA LEU A 254 -0.01 -11.20 -33.98
C LEU A 254 0.81 -11.41 -35.27
N LYS A 255 2.14 -11.55 -35.14
CA LYS A 255 3.03 -11.86 -36.27
C LYS A 255 2.86 -13.30 -36.73
N LEU A 256 2.79 -14.27 -35.80
CA LEU A 256 2.55 -15.68 -36.09
C LEU A 256 1.26 -15.88 -36.89
N ILE A 257 0.15 -15.30 -36.43
CA ILE A 257 -1.16 -15.42 -37.09
C ILE A 257 -1.13 -14.81 -38.49
N ARG A 258 -0.57 -13.59 -38.64
CA ARG A 258 -0.41 -12.96 -39.96
C ARG A 258 0.40 -13.82 -40.93
N GLN A 259 1.47 -14.47 -40.44
CA GLN A 259 2.27 -15.36 -41.26
C GLN A 259 1.48 -16.60 -41.70
N ARG A 260 0.77 -17.25 -40.77
CA ARG A 260 -0.02 -18.46 -41.05
C ARG A 260 -1.16 -18.20 -42.03
N ILE A 261 -1.90 -17.11 -41.85
CA ILE A 261 -2.96 -16.69 -42.80
C ILE A 261 -2.40 -16.53 -44.21
N LYS A 262 -1.27 -15.82 -44.37
CA LYS A 262 -0.61 -15.66 -45.67
C LYS A 262 -0.14 -16.99 -46.25
N THR A 263 0.41 -17.88 -45.42
CA THR A 263 0.87 -19.20 -45.88
C THR A 263 -0.30 -20.06 -46.35
N TYR A 264 -1.43 -20.07 -45.64
CA TYR A 264 -2.59 -20.86 -46.06
C TYR A 264 -3.24 -20.28 -47.33
N ASP A 265 -3.45 -18.96 -47.41
CA ASP A 265 -3.94 -18.31 -48.64
C ASP A 265 -3.06 -18.65 -49.85
N MET A 266 -1.73 -18.64 -49.67
CA MET A 266 -0.79 -19.06 -50.71
C MET A 266 -0.93 -20.55 -51.10
N ARG A 267 -1.25 -21.45 -50.15
CA ARG A 267 -1.52 -22.87 -50.44
C ARG A 267 -2.81 -23.06 -51.22
N VAL A 268 -3.88 -22.34 -50.86
CA VAL A 268 -5.16 -22.34 -51.58
C VAL A 268 -4.97 -21.87 -53.02
N ARG A 269 -4.27 -20.75 -53.23
CA ARG A 269 -4.03 -20.21 -54.59
C ARG A 269 -3.17 -21.11 -55.48
N ARG A 270 -2.17 -21.79 -54.92
CA ARG A 270 -1.22 -22.63 -55.69
C ARG A 270 -1.70 -24.06 -55.87
N THR A 271 -2.50 -24.59 -54.96
CA THR A 271 -2.95 -25.99 -54.99
C THR A 271 -4.43 -26.10 -54.59
N PRO A 272 -5.35 -25.50 -55.37
CA PRO A 272 -6.78 -25.43 -55.04
C PRO A 272 -7.47 -26.80 -55.03
N ALA A 273 -6.88 -27.82 -55.65
CA ALA A 273 -7.38 -29.19 -55.61
C ALA A 273 -7.17 -29.90 -54.26
N ILE A 274 -6.26 -29.39 -53.42
CA ILE A 274 -5.95 -29.97 -52.09
C ILE A 274 -6.44 -29.07 -50.96
N TYR A 275 -6.36 -27.76 -51.15
CA TYR A 275 -6.75 -26.76 -50.15
C TYR A 275 -7.87 -25.89 -50.72
N THR A 276 -9.07 -25.97 -50.14
CA THR A 276 -10.21 -25.20 -50.63
C THR A 276 -10.32 -23.83 -49.97
N ASP A 277 -10.94 -22.87 -50.65
CA ASP A 277 -11.20 -21.54 -50.07
C ASP A 277 -12.16 -21.62 -48.86
N ALA A 278 -13.16 -22.50 -48.91
CA ALA A 278 -14.12 -22.68 -47.82
C ALA A 278 -13.46 -23.17 -46.52
N GLU A 279 -12.54 -24.13 -46.60
CA GLU A 279 -11.74 -24.60 -45.45
C GLU A 279 -10.83 -23.48 -44.92
N PHE A 280 -10.22 -22.71 -45.82
CA PHE A 280 -9.39 -21.58 -45.44
C PHE A 280 -10.18 -20.50 -44.69
N GLN A 281 -11.38 -20.10 -45.16
CA GLN A 281 -12.19 -19.11 -44.46
C GLN A 281 -12.63 -19.60 -43.07
N THR A 282 -12.98 -20.89 -42.95
CA THR A 282 -13.36 -21.49 -41.66
C THR A 282 -12.19 -21.49 -40.69
N TRP A 283 -11.01 -21.96 -41.13
CA TRP A 283 -9.79 -21.93 -40.32
C TRP A 283 -9.37 -20.50 -39.98
N LYS A 284 -9.50 -19.55 -40.92
CA LYS A 284 -9.12 -18.15 -40.71
C LYS A 284 -9.98 -17.51 -39.63
N ALA A 285 -11.30 -17.76 -39.62
CA ALA A 285 -12.18 -17.28 -38.57
C ALA A 285 -11.76 -17.81 -37.19
N GLN A 286 -11.42 -19.10 -37.09
CA GLN A 286 -10.91 -19.70 -35.84
C GLN A 286 -9.54 -19.12 -35.43
N ALA A 287 -8.66 -18.84 -36.38
CA ALA A 287 -7.35 -18.25 -36.10
C ALA A 287 -7.45 -16.77 -35.68
N GLU A 288 -8.42 -16.03 -36.21
CA GLU A 288 -8.72 -14.65 -35.80
C GLU A 288 -9.38 -14.60 -34.41
N ASP A 289 -10.23 -15.56 -34.09
CA ASP A 289 -10.80 -15.73 -32.75
C ASP A 289 -9.71 -16.06 -31.71
N ALA A 290 -8.86 -17.06 -31.99
CA ALA A 290 -7.72 -17.39 -31.13
C ALA A 290 -6.74 -16.21 -30.95
N ARG A 291 -6.56 -15.38 -31.98
CA ARG A 291 -5.77 -14.15 -31.88
C ARG A 291 -6.35 -13.18 -30.87
N ASP A 292 -7.67 -12.98 -30.87
CA ASP A 292 -8.33 -12.02 -30.00
C ASP A 292 -8.26 -12.49 -28.54
N HIS A 293 -8.49 -13.79 -28.30
CA HIS A 293 -8.24 -14.42 -27.00
C HIS A 293 -6.78 -14.25 -26.52
N TYR A 294 -5.80 -14.39 -27.42
CA TYR A 294 -4.38 -14.17 -27.09
C TYR A 294 -4.07 -12.71 -26.73
N VAL A 295 -4.57 -11.74 -27.50
CA VAL A 295 -4.36 -10.30 -27.23
C VAL A 295 -5.00 -9.88 -25.91
N ASN A 296 -6.12 -10.50 -25.55
CA ASN A 296 -6.77 -10.30 -24.24
C ASN A 296 -6.02 -11.00 -23.09
N GLY A 297 -4.99 -11.80 -23.38
CA GLY A 297 -4.18 -12.50 -22.39
C GLY A 297 -4.81 -13.80 -21.88
N GLU A 298 -5.81 -14.34 -22.59
CA GLU A 298 -6.53 -15.56 -22.22
C GLU A 298 -5.86 -16.83 -22.77
N LEU A 299 -4.95 -16.67 -23.74
CA LEU A 299 -4.13 -17.74 -24.30
C LEU A 299 -2.63 -17.42 -24.15
N THR A 300 -1.83 -18.46 -23.97
CA THR A 300 -0.38 -18.41 -24.08
C THR A 300 0.06 -18.45 -25.55
N TYR A 301 1.34 -18.16 -25.80
CA TYR A 301 1.89 -18.22 -27.16
C TYR A 301 1.87 -19.66 -27.70
N GLU A 302 2.15 -20.64 -26.84
CA GLU A 302 2.15 -22.07 -27.16
C GLU A 302 0.75 -22.59 -27.50
N GLU A 303 -0.27 -22.15 -26.76
CA GLU A 303 -1.67 -22.49 -27.05
C GLU A 303 -2.14 -21.85 -28.36
N LEU A 304 -1.80 -20.58 -28.60
CA LEU A 304 -2.05 -19.91 -29.89
C LEU A 304 -1.36 -20.67 -31.04
N ASP A 305 -0.11 -21.07 -30.86
CA ASP A 305 0.67 -21.82 -31.84
C ASP A 305 0.05 -23.19 -32.13
N THR A 306 -0.54 -23.84 -31.13
CA THR A 306 -1.20 -25.15 -31.28
C THR A 306 -2.56 -25.02 -31.96
N LEU A 307 -3.41 -24.11 -31.48
CA LEU A 307 -4.78 -23.91 -32.00
C LEU A 307 -4.78 -23.44 -33.45
N THR A 308 -3.77 -22.67 -33.85
CA THR A 308 -3.73 -22.09 -35.20
C THR A 308 -2.79 -22.83 -36.14
N GLN A 309 -2.41 -24.08 -35.83
CA GLN A 309 -1.58 -24.88 -36.74
C GLN A 309 -2.25 -25.00 -38.12
N LEU A 310 -1.42 -24.93 -39.16
CA LEU A 310 -1.90 -25.08 -40.52
C LEU A 310 -2.30 -26.54 -40.77
N PRO A 311 -3.44 -26.81 -41.42
CA PRO A 311 -3.84 -28.17 -41.76
C PRO A 311 -2.77 -28.83 -42.64
N LYS A 312 -2.53 -30.12 -42.34
CA LYS A 312 -1.61 -30.97 -43.11
C LYS A 312 -2.20 -31.28 -44.49
N LYS A 313 -1.34 -31.65 -45.43
CA LYS A 313 -1.75 -32.07 -46.78
C LYS A 313 -2.60 -33.34 -46.65
N ASN A 314 -3.75 -33.39 -47.32
CA ASN A 314 -4.56 -34.61 -47.39
C ASN A 314 -3.70 -35.78 -47.92
N GLY A 315 -3.35 -36.73 -47.04
CA GLY A 315 -2.57 -37.93 -47.37
C GLY A 315 -1.32 -38.22 -46.52
N GLU A 316 -0.87 -37.32 -45.64
CA GLU A 316 0.26 -37.60 -44.73
C GLU A 316 -0.26 -37.95 -43.32
N LYS A 317 -0.13 -39.23 -42.94
CA LYS A 317 -0.31 -39.70 -41.55
C LYS A 317 0.79 -39.11 -40.65
#